data_AF-A0A0B7AA78-F1
#
_entry.id   AF-A0A0B7AA78-F1
#
_cell.length_a   1.000
_cell.length_b   1.000
_cell.length_c   1.000
_cell.angle_alpha   90.00
_cell.angle_beta   90.00
_cell.angle_gamma   90.00
#
_symmetry.space_group_name_H-M   'P 1'
#
loop_
_entity.id
_entity.type
_entity.pdbx_description
1 polymer ?
#
loop_
_entity_poly.entity_id
_entity_poly.type
_entity_poly.pdbx_seq_one_letter_code
_entity_poly.pdbx_strand_id
1 'polypeptide(L)'
;LNELEESRSKCVELDYRIQSLCTVSSELEKVEAEKKYLQSELSQLSADMEEIKSKLLESQTASEMSLKEHSLLVIELESRLSESESQTEQMKLDYESNLNLLQQTHVAELSELSASMETKYSSKIAKYKKKTEASISEAQKQFKDEQTVLFDKQQETITKLEENNRILSEEVSELKQLKETLVAESEYIIQNLKSQKEQEMKLKQSMIEEHDNKIKDFEKLELNLNETIDSLLSEKNLLLERLSVLERERDSWTDKCTTDMEELKSKNDELQRNLDSLKSGKDEEQTAQKAVLEDTVQTLQKSHQALLEEQANKHATEMGQLVTEGNLLTTEKERQFETLLREPADKNEQCKQSFEDQEAMSELAKEISKKDKYIEELHADYHSKRQALETEQDKKVNQLLSELTSTKRVHQQEIKALERKLNIEHQRNNQSKESSHHQQVIALTQEWKSESQRENADNTKLQEQVVLLTSQMEQMKDQHKLELTEVSSRHEMVSNSLLQPLSGAQAQLNMDVLDPNFSMEIQQLELYNMEHQMDKLELARKSMSDDDDPPLSLDGSFMNHTGSAIFREPTEFEYLRNILYEYMMGRETKTLAKVIATVVRFSDEQMSNVLAKADTKLVRKF
;
A
#
# COMPACT_ATOMS: atom_id res chain seq x y z
N LEU A 1 -178.40 -98.60 157.19
CA LEU A 1 -178.68 -97.15 157.18
C LEU A 1 -177.48 -96.30 156.75
N ASN A 2 -176.23 -96.71 156.94
CA ASN A 2 -175.08 -95.91 156.45
C ASN A 2 -174.67 -96.12 154.98
N GLU A 3 -175.24 -97.09 154.26
CA GLU A 3 -174.94 -97.32 152.83
C GLU A 3 -175.48 -96.23 151.88
N LEU A 4 -176.30 -95.29 152.36
CA LEU A 4 -176.93 -94.27 151.51
C LEU A 4 -176.09 -92.98 151.36
N GLU A 5 -175.25 -92.65 152.34
CA GLU A 5 -174.49 -91.40 152.33
C GLU A 5 -173.27 -91.49 151.38
N GLU A 6 -172.75 -92.70 151.20
CA GLU A 6 -171.65 -93.01 150.29
C GLU A 6 -172.03 -92.85 148.80
N SER A 7 -173.32 -93.00 148.46
CA SER A 7 -173.80 -92.78 147.08
C SER A 7 -173.90 -91.31 146.70
N ARG A 8 -174.25 -90.42 147.65
CA ARG A 8 -174.47 -89.00 147.33
C ARG A 8 -173.17 -88.25 147.07
N SER A 9 -172.10 -88.61 147.78
CA SER A 9 -170.77 -88.01 147.57
C SER A 9 -170.22 -88.35 146.18
N LYS A 10 -170.44 -89.58 145.69
CA LYS A 10 -170.03 -90.03 144.35
C LYS A 10 -170.70 -89.26 143.20
N CYS A 11 -171.92 -88.75 143.37
CA CYS A 11 -172.59 -87.97 142.32
C CYS A 11 -171.94 -86.60 142.10
N VAL A 12 -171.58 -85.89 143.16
CA VAL A 12 -170.93 -84.56 143.04
C VAL A 12 -169.55 -84.68 142.38
N GLU A 13 -168.84 -85.76 142.68
CA GLU A 13 -167.52 -86.03 142.10
C GLU A 13 -167.61 -86.34 140.59
N LEU A 14 -168.70 -87.00 140.15
CA LEU A 14 -168.95 -87.28 138.74
C LEU A 14 -169.32 -86.02 137.95
N ASP A 15 -170.16 -85.14 138.49
CA ASP A 15 -170.52 -83.89 137.81
C ASP A 15 -169.30 -82.97 137.62
N TYR A 16 -168.43 -82.88 138.63
CA TYR A 16 -167.17 -82.12 138.49
C TYR A 16 -166.25 -82.73 137.43
N ARG A 17 -166.22 -84.07 137.32
CA ARG A 17 -165.46 -84.79 136.29
C ARG A 17 -165.98 -84.51 134.88
N ILE A 18 -167.30 -84.48 134.70
CA ILE A 18 -167.95 -84.24 133.41
C ILE A 18 -167.70 -82.79 132.95
N GLN A 19 -167.79 -81.82 133.86
CA GLN A 19 -167.55 -80.43 133.54
C GLN A 19 -166.08 -80.17 133.16
N SER A 20 -165.15 -80.82 133.86
CA SER A 20 -163.72 -80.84 133.50
C SER A 20 -163.47 -81.51 132.14
N LEU A 21 -164.17 -82.60 131.82
CA LEU A 21 -164.05 -83.26 130.52
C LEU A 21 -164.59 -82.40 129.38
N CYS A 22 -165.68 -81.64 129.59
CA CYS A 22 -166.21 -80.72 128.59
C CYS A 22 -165.24 -79.57 128.28
N THR A 23 -164.55 -79.03 129.30
CA THR A 23 -163.52 -78.01 129.08
C THR A 23 -162.33 -78.55 128.29
N VAL A 24 -161.87 -79.76 128.62
CA VAL A 24 -160.75 -80.42 127.92
C VAL A 24 -161.14 -80.75 126.47
N SER A 25 -162.38 -81.17 126.22
CA SER A 25 -162.86 -81.46 124.87
C SER A 25 -162.85 -80.23 123.95
N SER A 26 -163.24 -79.06 124.46
CA SER A 26 -163.21 -77.83 123.63
C SER A 26 -161.78 -77.35 123.35
N GLU A 27 -160.87 -77.54 124.31
CA GLU A 27 -159.45 -77.26 124.11
C GLU A 27 -158.82 -78.23 123.10
N LEU A 28 -159.21 -79.51 123.13
CA LEU A 28 -158.76 -80.49 122.16
C LEU A 28 -159.22 -80.13 120.74
N GLU A 29 -160.48 -79.72 120.56
CA GLU A 29 -160.99 -79.27 119.25
C GLU A 29 -160.25 -78.03 118.72
N LYS A 30 -159.89 -77.08 119.59
CA LYS A 30 -159.07 -75.92 119.22
C LYS A 30 -157.67 -76.35 118.77
N VAL A 31 -157.03 -77.24 119.51
CA VAL A 31 -155.69 -77.74 119.18
C VAL A 31 -155.72 -78.57 117.89
N GLU A 32 -156.77 -79.33 117.64
CA GLU A 32 -156.94 -80.11 116.41
C GLU A 32 -157.11 -79.19 115.18
N ALA A 33 -157.84 -78.08 115.33
CA ALA A 33 -157.99 -77.06 114.29
C ALA A 33 -156.68 -76.31 114.02
N GLU A 34 -155.95 -75.91 115.07
CA GLU A 34 -154.63 -75.28 114.95
C GLU A 34 -153.61 -76.22 114.30
N LYS A 35 -153.62 -77.51 114.67
CA LYS A 35 -152.77 -78.52 114.06
C LYS A 35 -153.04 -78.64 112.56
N LYS A 36 -154.32 -78.69 112.14
CA LYS A 36 -154.69 -78.71 110.72
C LYS A 36 -154.22 -77.46 109.97
N TYR A 37 -154.39 -76.29 110.57
CA TYR A 37 -153.93 -75.01 109.99
C TYR A 37 -152.41 -75.01 109.80
N LEU A 38 -151.65 -75.33 110.85
CA LEU A 38 -150.19 -75.39 110.80
C LEU A 38 -149.70 -76.46 109.80
N GLN A 39 -150.38 -77.59 109.70
CA GLN A 39 -150.00 -78.64 108.75
C GLN A 39 -150.22 -78.23 107.29
N SER A 40 -151.25 -77.43 107.02
CA SER A 40 -151.45 -76.78 105.71
C SER A 40 -150.36 -75.75 105.42
N GLU A 41 -150.06 -74.89 106.38
CA GLU A 41 -149.06 -73.82 106.25
C GLU A 41 -147.65 -74.40 106.03
N LEU A 42 -147.30 -75.47 106.75
CA LEU A 42 -146.02 -76.17 106.62
C LEU A 42 -145.89 -76.89 105.27
N SER A 43 -147.01 -77.41 104.73
CA SER A 43 -147.03 -77.99 103.38
C SER A 43 -146.82 -76.93 102.30
N GLN A 44 -147.43 -75.75 102.45
CA GLN A 44 -147.24 -74.62 101.53
C GLN A 44 -145.79 -74.10 101.60
N LEU A 45 -145.25 -73.92 102.81
CA LEU A 45 -143.87 -73.45 102.99
C LEU A 45 -142.85 -74.43 102.38
N SER A 46 -143.11 -75.73 102.48
CA SER A 46 -142.28 -76.78 101.87
C SER A 46 -142.31 -76.71 100.35
N ALA A 47 -143.48 -76.46 99.75
CA ALA A 47 -143.62 -76.29 98.30
C ALA A 47 -142.89 -75.03 97.81
N ASP A 48 -143.06 -73.90 98.49
CA ASP A 48 -142.38 -72.64 98.16
C ASP A 48 -140.85 -72.77 98.29
N MET A 49 -140.37 -73.50 99.30
CA MET A 49 -138.94 -73.76 99.48
C MET A 49 -138.34 -74.56 98.31
N GLU A 50 -139.03 -75.61 97.84
CA GLU A 50 -138.56 -76.38 96.69
C GLU A 50 -138.63 -75.59 95.37
N GLU A 51 -139.62 -74.72 95.20
CA GLU A 51 -139.68 -73.80 94.05
C GLU A 51 -138.49 -72.82 94.04
N ILE A 52 -138.16 -72.21 95.18
CA ILE A 52 -137.01 -71.30 95.30
C ILE A 52 -135.70 -72.03 95.02
N LYS A 53 -135.52 -73.26 95.54
CA LYS A 53 -134.32 -74.06 95.24
C LYS A 53 -134.19 -74.35 93.75
N SER A 54 -135.29 -74.68 93.06
CA SER A 54 -135.28 -74.92 91.61
C SER A 54 -134.85 -73.66 90.85
N LYS A 55 -135.45 -72.49 91.16
CA LYS A 55 -135.10 -71.21 90.51
C LYS A 55 -133.66 -70.78 90.80
N LEU A 56 -133.15 -71.03 92.01
CA LEU A 56 -131.76 -70.74 92.37
C LEU A 56 -130.80 -71.60 91.54
N LEU A 57 -131.10 -72.89 91.37
CA LEU A 57 -130.28 -73.81 90.57
C LEU A 57 -130.29 -73.44 89.09
N GLU A 58 -131.44 -73.07 88.54
CA GLU A 58 -131.56 -72.56 87.16
C GLU A 58 -130.76 -71.27 86.95
N SER A 59 -130.85 -70.31 87.88
CA SER A 59 -130.08 -69.07 87.79
C SER A 59 -128.57 -69.33 87.91
N GLN A 60 -128.16 -70.26 88.77
CA GLN A 60 -126.75 -70.59 88.96
C GLN A 60 -126.16 -71.28 87.72
N THR A 61 -126.89 -72.23 87.15
CA THR A 61 -126.47 -72.91 85.90
C THR A 61 -126.43 -71.94 84.71
N ALA A 62 -127.40 -71.03 84.58
CA ALA A 62 -127.37 -69.99 83.56
C ALA A 62 -126.15 -69.05 83.71
N SER A 63 -125.83 -68.64 84.94
CA SER A 63 -124.64 -67.81 85.21
C SER A 63 -123.33 -68.55 84.88
N GLU A 64 -123.22 -69.84 85.22
CA GLU A 64 -122.04 -70.65 84.93
C GLU A 64 -121.84 -70.85 83.41
N MET A 65 -122.93 -71.03 82.65
CA MET A 65 -122.83 -71.11 81.19
C MET A 65 -122.35 -69.78 80.57
N SER A 66 -122.92 -68.65 81.01
CA SER A 66 -122.50 -67.33 80.53
C SER A 66 -121.03 -67.02 80.85
N LEU A 67 -120.56 -67.41 82.05
CA LEU A 67 -119.15 -67.26 82.44
C LEU A 67 -118.21 -68.07 81.53
N LYS A 68 -118.60 -69.30 81.15
CA LYS A 68 -117.83 -70.13 80.22
C LYS A 68 -117.79 -69.52 78.81
N GLU A 69 -118.90 -68.99 78.31
CA GLU A 69 -118.94 -68.31 77.02
C GLU A 69 -118.04 -67.08 77.00
N HIS A 70 -118.07 -66.24 78.03
CA HIS A 70 -117.18 -65.08 78.15
C HIS A 70 -115.70 -65.49 78.25
N SER A 71 -115.40 -66.55 78.99
CA SER A 71 -114.03 -67.09 79.08
C SER A 71 -113.49 -67.54 77.72
N LEU A 72 -114.30 -68.24 76.92
CA LEU A 72 -113.93 -68.64 75.56
C LEU A 72 -113.72 -67.44 74.64
N LEU A 73 -114.57 -66.41 74.74
CA LEU A 73 -114.46 -65.20 73.92
C LEU A 73 -113.19 -64.40 74.24
N VAL A 74 -112.80 -64.34 75.52
CA VAL A 74 -111.53 -63.71 75.95
C VAL A 74 -110.34 -64.45 75.33
N ILE A 75 -110.31 -65.78 75.39
CA ILE A 75 -109.26 -66.59 74.79
C ILE A 75 -109.16 -66.35 73.27
N GLU A 76 -110.31 -66.28 72.58
CA GLU A 76 -110.34 -65.98 71.14
C GLU A 76 -109.79 -64.58 70.82
N LEU A 77 -110.19 -63.56 71.59
CA LEU A 77 -109.70 -62.19 71.40
C LEU A 77 -108.21 -62.06 71.70
N GLU A 78 -107.70 -62.72 72.74
CA GLU A 78 -106.27 -62.77 73.05
C GLU A 78 -105.49 -63.43 71.91
N SER A 79 -106.00 -64.52 71.34
CA SER A 79 -105.39 -65.18 70.17
C SER A 79 -105.34 -64.25 68.96
N ARG A 80 -106.44 -63.54 68.67
CA ARG A 80 -106.50 -62.59 67.54
C ARG A 80 -105.60 -61.37 67.75
N LEU A 81 -105.49 -60.88 68.98
CA LEU A 81 -104.59 -59.79 69.32
C LEU A 81 -103.13 -60.21 69.10
N SER A 82 -102.76 -61.40 69.59
CA SER A 82 -101.40 -61.96 69.39
C SER A 82 -101.06 -62.15 67.91
N GLU A 83 -102.01 -62.61 67.09
CA GLU A 83 -101.82 -62.72 65.64
C GLU A 83 -101.64 -61.34 64.98
N SER A 84 -102.45 -60.35 65.35
CA SER A 84 -102.33 -58.98 64.85
C SER A 84 -101.00 -58.33 65.24
N GLU A 85 -100.52 -58.54 66.47
CA GLU A 85 -99.22 -58.07 66.94
C GLU A 85 -98.08 -58.73 66.15
N SER A 86 -98.16 -60.04 65.92
CA SER A 86 -97.19 -60.77 65.11
C SER A 86 -97.12 -60.27 63.67
N GLN A 87 -98.27 -60.00 63.04
CA GLN A 87 -98.32 -59.43 61.68
C GLN A 87 -97.73 -58.02 61.63
N THR A 88 -97.99 -57.21 62.65
CA THR A 88 -97.47 -55.83 62.73
C THR A 88 -95.94 -55.84 62.88
N GLU A 89 -95.40 -56.71 63.74
CA GLU A 89 -93.94 -56.83 63.91
C GLU A 89 -93.26 -57.36 62.65
N GLN A 90 -93.88 -58.33 61.95
CA GLN A 90 -93.35 -58.81 60.67
C GLN A 90 -93.31 -57.69 59.62
N MET A 91 -94.38 -56.90 59.51
CA MET A 91 -94.42 -55.79 58.57
C MET A 91 -93.36 -54.72 58.89
N LYS A 92 -93.12 -54.45 60.17
CA LYS A 92 -92.05 -53.55 60.62
C LYS A 92 -90.67 -54.09 60.26
N LEU A 93 -90.40 -55.37 60.48
CA LEU A 93 -89.16 -56.03 60.08
C LEU A 93 -88.95 -55.98 58.56
N ASP A 94 -90.00 -56.18 57.77
CA ASP A 94 -89.95 -56.08 56.31
C ASP A 94 -89.62 -54.65 55.85
N TYR A 95 -90.23 -53.62 56.46
CA TYR A 95 -89.90 -52.23 56.17
C TYR A 95 -88.46 -51.87 56.56
N GLU A 96 -87.99 -52.35 57.71
CA GLU A 96 -86.62 -52.11 58.17
C GLU A 96 -85.59 -52.81 57.25
N SER A 97 -85.89 -54.03 56.82
CA SER A 97 -85.10 -54.76 55.83
C SER A 97 -85.04 -54.02 54.49
N ASN A 98 -86.20 -53.56 53.98
CA ASN A 98 -86.26 -52.79 52.73
C ASN A 98 -85.54 -51.44 52.83
N LEU A 99 -85.64 -50.75 53.96
CA LEU A 99 -84.94 -49.49 54.19
C LEU A 99 -83.42 -49.71 54.20
N ASN A 100 -82.95 -50.75 54.88
CA ASN A 100 -81.53 -51.10 54.92
C ASN A 100 -81.01 -51.49 53.53
N LEU A 101 -81.77 -52.27 52.77
CA LEU A 101 -81.42 -52.62 51.39
C LEU A 101 -81.33 -51.37 50.51
N LEU A 102 -82.29 -50.46 50.61
CA LEU A 102 -82.28 -49.20 49.85
C LEU A 102 -81.08 -48.32 50.22
N GLN A 103 -80.76 -48.21 51.50
CA GLN A 103 -79.57 -47.49 51.97
C GLN A 103 -78.26 -48.10 51.44
N GLN A 104 -78.13 -49.43 51.50
CA GLN A 104 -76.96 -50.12 50.95
C GLN A 104 -76.84 -49.92 49.44
N THR A 105 -77.95 -49.99 48.72
CA THR A 105 -77.98 -49.78 47.26
C THR A 105 -77.55 -48.36 46.91
N HIS A 106 -78.09 -47.35 47.60
CA HIS A 106 -77.71 -45.95 47.38
C HIS A 106 -76.25 -45.68 47.72
N VAL A 107 -75.71 -46.27 48.80
CA VAL A 107 -74.28 -46.18 49.13
C VAL A 107 -73.41 -46.84 48.05
N ALA A 108 -73.83 -47.98 47.51
CA ALA A 108 -73.11 -48.65 46.43
C ALA A 108 -73.10 -47.81 45.15
N GLU A 109 -74.24 -47.24 44.76
CA GLU A 109 -74.36 -46.36 43.59
C GLU A 109 -73.50 -45.08 43.73
N LEU A 110 -73.51 -44.44 44.91
CA LEU A 110 -72.66 -43.28 45.17
C LEU A 110 -71.16 -43.64 45.12
N SER A 111 -70.78 -44.80 45.64
CA SER A 111 -69.41 -45.31 45.57
C SER A 111 -68.98 -45.57 44.13
N GLU A 112 -69.83 -46.21 43.33
CA GLU A 112 -69.57 -46.49 41.92
C GLU A 112 -69.46 -45.19 41.10
N LEU A 113 -70.36 -44.23 41.34
CA LEU A 113 -70.30 -42.92 40.70
C LEU A 113 -69.02 -42.16 41.06
N SER A 114 -68.63 -42.17 42.34
CA SER A 114 -67.38 -41.56 42.80
C SER A 114 -66.17 -42.20 42.13
N ALA A 115 -66.10 -43.54 42.09
CA ALA A 115 -65.00 -44.27 41.44
C ALA A 115 -64.94 -43.99 39.92
N SER A 116 -66.08 -43.90 39.24
CA SER A 116 -66.18 -43.54 37.83
C SER A 116 -65.69 -42.11 37.55
N MET A 117 -66.06 -41.16 38.41
CA MET A 117 -65.59 -39.78 38.30
C MET A 117 -64.09 -39.67 38.56
N GLU A 118 -63.58 -40.35 39.58
CA GLU A 118 -62.16 -40.36 39.95
C GLU A 118 -61.29 -41.00 38.85
N THR A 119 -61.75 -42.08 38.23
CA THR A 119 -61.08 -42.67 37.06
C THR A 119 -61.10 -41.76 35.84
N LYS A 120 -62.22 -41.08 35.55
CA LYS A 120 -62.29 -40.09 34.47
C LYS A 120 -61.33 -38.91 34.71
N TYR A 121 -61.29 -38.35 35.92
CA TYR A 121 -60.37 -37.27 36.27
C TYR A 121 -58.92 -37.71 36.21
N SER A 122 -58.60 -38.88 36.76
CA SER A 122 -57.25 -39.46 36.71
C SER A 122 -56.79 -39.70 35.27
N SER A 123 -57.67 -40.22 34.41
CA SER A 123 -57.38 -40.39 32.97
C SER A 123 -57.12 -39.05 32.28
N LYS A 124 -57.93 -38.02 32.59
CA LYS A 124 -57.76 -36.68 32.03
C LYS A 124 -56.46 -36.03 32.49
N ILE A 125 -56.11 -36.15 33.77
CA ILE A 125 -54.84 -35.69 34.34
C ILE A 125 -53.66 -36.41 33.67
N ALA A 126 -53.72 -37.74 33.51
CA ALA A 126 -52.67 -38.50 32.85
C ALA A 126 -52.47 -38.09 31.39
N LYS A 127 -53.56 -37.82 30.65
CA LYS A 127 -53.49 -37.30 29.27
C LYS A 127 -52.84 -35.92 29.20
N TYR A 128 -53.22 -34.99 30.09
CA TYR A 128 -52.60 -33.66 30.12
C TYR A 128 -51.13 -33.74 30.51
N LYS A 129 -50.79 -34.52 31.53
CA LYS A 129 -49.40 -34.74 31.95
C LYS A 129 -48.55 -35.29 30.81
N LYS A 130 -49.04 -36.30 30.09
CA LYS A 130 -48.34 -36.86 28.93
C LYS A 130 -48.17 -35.84 27.81
N LYS A 131 -49.19 -35.01 27.52
CA LYS A 131 -49.11 -33.95 26.52
C LYS A 131 -48.09 -32.88 26.92
N THR A 132 -48.10 -32.44 28.17
CA THR A 132 -47.13 -31.45 28.67
C THR A 132 -45.71 -32.00 28.70
N GLU A 133 -45.51 -33.26 29.12
CA GLU A 133 -44.19 -33.91 29.09
C GLU A 133 -43.66 -34.05 27.65
N ALA A 134 -44.53 -34.37 26.69
CA ALA A 134 -44.15 -34.42 25.28
C ALA A 134 -43.74 -33.04 24.75
N SER A 135 -44.53 -31.98 25.01
CA SER A 135 -44.20 -30.61 24.60
C SER A 135 -42.92 -30.09 25.28
N ILE A 136 -42.69 -30.40 26.56
CA ILE A 136 -41.44 -30.06 27.25
C ILE A 136 -40.26 -30.80 26.62
N SER A 137 -40.41 -32.09 26.31
CA SER A 137 -39.35 -32.88 25.67
C SER A 137 -39.02 -32.36 24.28
N GLU A 138 -40.02 -31.94 23.51
CA GLU A 138 -39.85 -31.35 22.18
C GLU A 138 -39.13 -29.98 22.27
N ALA A 139 -39.53 -29.11 23.19
CA ALA A 139 -38.86 -27.84 23.43
C ALA A 139 -37.40 -28.03 23.90
N GLN A 140 -37.15 -28.99 24.79
CA GLN A 140 -35.79 -29.33 25.23
C GLN A 140 -34.93 -29.86 24.08
N LYS A 141 -35.52 -30.65 23.17
CA LYS A 141 -34.83 -31.13 21.98
C LYS A 141 -34.50 -29.97 21.04
N GLN A 142 -35.46 -29.09 20.73
CA GLN A 142 -35.23 -27.91 19.90
C GLN A 142 -34.13 -27.02 20.47
N PHE A 143 -34.16 -26.75 21.78
CA PHE A 143 -33.13 -25.95 22.44
C PHE A 143 -31.74 -26.59 22.35
N LYS A 144 -31.63 -27.91 22.52
CA LYS A 144 -30.36 -28.63 22.34
C LYS A 144 -29.89 -28.57 20.89
N ASP A 145 -30.77 -28.80 19.93
CA ASP A 145 -30.44 -28.76 18.50
C ASP A 145 -29.94 -27.35 18.11
N GLU A 146 -30.63 -26.28 18.53
CA GLU A 146 -30.21 -24.89 18.33
C GLU A 146 -28.87 -24.57 19.01
N GLN A 147 -28.67 -25.04 20.25
CA GLN A 147 -27.40 -24.89 20.96
C GLN A 147 -26.25 -25.56 20.22
N THR A 148 -26.50 -26.75 19.66
CA THR A 148 -25.48 -27.50 18.90
C THR A 148 -25.11 -26.75 17.61
N VAL A 149 -26.11 -26.26 16.86
CA VAL A 149 -25.89 -25.45 15.65
C VAL A 149 -25.11 -24.16 15.94
N LEU A 150 -25.45 -23.47 17.04
CA LEU A 150 -24.74 -22.27 17.48
C LEU A 150 -23.30 -22.58 17.86
N PHE A 151 -23.07 -23.68 18.58
CA PHE A 151 -21.73 -24.14 18.95
C PHE A 151 -20.90 -24.47 17.71
N ASP A 152 -21.44 -25.22 16.75
CA ASP A 152 -20.74 -25.58 15.52
C ASP A 152 -20.36 -24.34 14.70
N LYS A 153 -21.28 -23.36 14.60
CA LYS A 153 -21.01 -22.09 13.91
C LYS A 153 -19.95 -21.24 14.63
N GLN A 154 -19.96 -21.22 15.95
CA GLN A 154 -18.92 -20.57 16.75
C GLN A 154 -17.56 -21.25 16.54
N GLN A 155 -17.54 -22.58 16.59
CA GLN A 155 -16.32 -23.35 16.36
C GLN A 155 -15.76 -23.13 14.95
N GLU A 156 -16.61 -23.14 13.91
CA GLU A 156 -16.19 -22.83 12.54
C GLU A 156 -15.58 -21.43 12.43
N THR A 157 -16.19 -20.44 13.10
CA THR A 157 -15.68 -19.06 13.12
C THR A 157 -14.32 -18.97 13.82
N ILE A 158 -14.16 -19.62 14.96
CA ILE A 158 -12.89 -19.71 15.69
C ILE A 158 -11.82 -20.33 14.79
N THR A 159 -12.14 -21.45 14.13
CA THR A 159 -11.18 -22.16 13.27
C THR A 159 -10.71 -21.28 12.09
N LYS A 160 -11.62 -20.50 11.48
CA LYS A 160 -11.28 -19.53 10.43
C LYS A 160 -10.38 -18.40 10.95
N LEU A 161 -10.65 -17.90 12.15
CA LEU A 161 -9.84 -16.85 12.77
C LEU A 161 -8.46 -17.35 13.17
N GLU A 162 -8.35 -18.59 13.66
CA GLU A 162 -7.07 -19.24 13.96
C GLU A 162 -6.23 -19.43 12.69
N GLU A 163 -6.86 -19.89 11.60
CA GLU A 163 -6.19 -20.03 10.31
C GLU A 163 -5.70 -18.68 9.76
N ASN A 164 -6.54 -17.65 9.81
CA ASN A 164 -6.14 -16.30 9.39
C ASN A 164 -4.99 -15.75 10.25
N ASN A 165 -5.01 -15.97 11.57
CA ASN A 165 -3.90 -15.58 12.45
C ASN A 165 -2.62 -16.34 12.12
N ARG A 166 -2.71 -17.63 11.75
CA ARG A 166 -1.56 -18.42 11.31
C ARG A 166 -0.95 -17.82 10.04
N ILE A 167 -1.78 -17.54 9.03
CA ILE A 167 -1.33 -16.94 7.76
C ILE A 167 -0.67 -15.59 8.01
N LEU A 168 -1.31 -14.70 8.78
CA LEU A 168 -0.74 -13.39 9.13
C LEU A 168 0.59 -13.52 9.90
N SER A 169 0.70 -14.50 10.79
CA SER A 169 1.95 -14.76 11.51
C SER A 169 3.08 -15.24 10.58
N GLU A 170 2.75 -16.07 9.59
CA GLU A 170 3.69 -16.50 8.54
C GLU A 170 4.12 -15.31 7.67
N GLU A 171 3.20 -14.48 7.20
CA GLU A 171 3.51 -13.26 6.42
C GLU A 171 4.39 -12.29 7.20
N VAL A 172 4.12 -12.08 8.49
CA VAL A 172 4.96 -11.23 9.36
C VAL A 172 6.37 -11.83 9.52
N SER A 173 6.49 -13.15 9.62
CA SER A 173 7.78 -13.84 9.69
C SER A 173 8.57 -13.67 8.39
N GLU A 174 7.92 -13.84 7.23
CA GLU A 174 8.53 -13.64 5.92
C GLU A 174 8.98 -12.19 5.70
N LEU A 175 8.13 -11.21 6.05
CA LEU A 175 8.48 -9.80 5.97
C LEU A 175 9.65 -9.45 6.88
N LYS A 176 9.74 -10.07 8.06
CA LYS A 176 10.87 -9.88 8.97
C LYS A 176 12.17 -10.41 8.36
N GLN A 177 12.16 -11.60 7.77
CA GLN A 177 13.33 -12.16 7.08
C GLN A 177 13.73 -11.32 5.86
N LEU A 178 12.75 -10.84 5.08
CA LEU A 178 12.99 -9.97 3.93
C LEU A 178 13.62 -8.64 4.38
N LYS A 179 13.16 -8.07 5.49
CA LYS A 179 13.75 -6.87 6.08
C LYS A 179 15.20 -7.12 6.52
N GLU A 180 15.47 -8.21 7.23
CA GLU A 180 16.82 -8.55 7.71
C GLU A 180 17.80 -8.74 6.54
N THR A 181 17.38 -9.43 5.47
CA THR A 181 18.20 -9.60 4.26
C THR A 181 18.45 -8.29 3.53
N LEU A 182 17.44 -7.42 3.38
CA LEU A 182 17.60 -6.11 2.75
C LEU A 182 18.53 -5.18 3.56
N VAL A 183 18.44 -5.23 4.89
CA VAL A 183 19.34 -4.48 5.78
C VAL A 183 20.77 -4.97 5.61
N ALA A 184 21.00 -6.29 5.62
CA ALA A 184 22.33 -6.85 5.42
C ALA A 184 22.93 -6.49 4.05
N GLU A 185 22.13 -6.52 2.98
CA GLU A 185 22.57 -6.11 1.63
C GLU A 185 22.91 -4.62 1.59
N SER A 186 22.09 -3.77 2.22
CA SER A 186 22.33 -2.33 2.32
C SER A 186 23.61 -2.02 3.10
N GLU A 187 23.83 -2.68 4.23
CA GLU A 187 25.05 -2.56 5.03
C GLU A 187 26.30 -2.98 4.24
N TYR A 188 26.21 -4.07 3.47
CA TYR A 188 27.28 -4.52 2.59
C TYR A 188 27.62 -3.47 1.52
N ILE A 189 26.61 -2.90 0.85
CA ILE A 189 26.80 -1.86 -0.17
C ILE A 189 27.45 -0.61 0.44
N ILE A 190 26.96 -0.15 1.60
CA ILE A 190 27.52 1.01 2.31
C ILE A 190 28.99 0.76 2.65
N GLN A 191 29.31 -0.43 3.17
CA GLN A 191 30.69 -0.77 3.54
C GLN A 191 31.61 -0.81 2.31
N ASN A 192 31.14 -1.33 1.18
CA ASN A 192 31.91 -1.36 -0.07
C ASN A 192 32.11 0.04 -0.67
N LEU A 193 31.09 0.90 -0.66
CA LEU A 193 31.24 2.29 -1.09
C LEU A 193 32.21 3.07 -0.19
N LYS A 194 32.17 2.81 1.12
CA LYS A 194 33.10 3.42 2.09
C LYS A 194 34.54 3.01 1.81
N SER A 195 34.80 1.71 1.58
CA SER A 195 36.15 1.23 1.26
C SER A 195 36.66 1.79 -0.07
N GLN A 196 35.80 1.87 -1.10
CA GLN A 196 36.14 2.48 -2.38
C GLN A 196 36.50 3.96 -2.24
N LYS A 197 35.71 4.74 -1.47
CA LYS A 197 36.05 6.14 -1.22
C LYS A 197 37.31 6.31 -0.40
N GLU A 198 37.58 5.43 0.55
CA GLU A 198 38.83 5.47 1.31
C GLU A 198 40.05 5.21 0.39
N GLN A 199 39.95 4.26 -0.53
CA GLN A 199 40.99 4.01 -1.54
C GLN A 199 41.19 5.20 -2.48
N GLU A 200 40.11 5.82 -2.97
CA GLU A 200 40.19 7.02 -3.80
C GLU A 200 40.85 8.19 -3.06
N MET A 201 40.53 8.39 -1.78
CA MET A 201 41.16 9.41 -0.95
C MET A 201 42.66 9.15 -0.77
N LYS A 202 43.07 7.90 -0.53
CA LYS A 202 44.49 7.53 -0.44
C LYS A 202 45.23 7.79 -1.75
N LEU A 203 44.62 7.47 -2.89
CA LEU A 203 45.22 7.71 -4.19
C LEU A 203 45.38 9.20 -4.49
N LYS A 204 44.35 10.01 -4.19
CA LYS A 204 44.42 11.48 -4.31
C LYS A 204 45.48 12.07 -3.40
N GLN A 205 45.58 11.59 -2.16
CA GLN A 205 46.61 12.04 -1.22
C GLN A 205 48.03 11.73 -1.74
N SER A 206 48.24 10.53 -2.28
CA SER A 206 49.52 10.17 -2.91
C SER A 206 49.86 11.05 -4.11
N MET A 207 48.88 11.42 -4.93
CA MET A 207 49.10 12.33 -6.07
C MET A 207 49.45 13.74 -5.60
N ILE A 208 48.82 14.24 -4.54
CA ILE A 208 49.15 15.53 -3.93
C ILE A 208 50.61 15.51 -3.45
N GLU A 209 51.02 14.47 -2.73
CA GLU A 209 52.40 14.32 -2.25
C GLU A 209 53.42 14.26 -3.41
N GLU A 210 53.10 13.59 -4.51
CA GLU A 210 53.94 13.59 -5.71
C GLU A 210 54.07 14.99 -6.33
N HIS A 211 52.95 15.72 -6.44
CA HIS A 211 52.94 17.08 -6.97
C HIS A 211 53.71 18.04 -6.06
N ASP A 212 53.56 17.95 -4.75
CA ASP A 212 54.32 18.75 -3.78
C ASP A 212 55.82 18.50 -3.89
N ASN A 213 56.24 17.25 -4.12
CA ASN A 213 57.65 16.93 -4.35
C ASN A 213 58.16 17.53 -5.65
N LYS A 214 57.39 17.46 -6.74
CA LYS A 214 57.74 18.10 -8.02
C LYS A 214 57.84 19.62 -7.90
N ILE A 215 56.96 20.25 -7.13
CA ILE A 215 57.02 21.70 -6.85
C ILE A 215 58.35 22.03 -6.16
N LYS A 216 58.72 21.28 -5.11
CA LYS A 216 60.01 21.48 -4.42
C LYS A 216 61.22 21.29 -5.35
N ASP A 217 61.17 20.30 -6.25
CA ASP A 217 62.22 20.09 -7.24
C ASP A 217 62.33 21.28 -8.22
N PHE A 218 61.20 21.83 -8.66
CA PHE A 218 61.17 23.03 -9.51
C PHE A 218 61.66 24.28 -8.77
N GLU A 219 61.26 24.49 -7.52
CA GLU A 219 61.76 25.58 -6.68
C GLU A 219 63.29 25.51 -6.53
N LYS A 220 63.83 24.30 -6.34
CA LYS A 220 65.28 24.09 -6.26
C LYS A 220 65.98 24.37 -7.59
N LEU A 221 65.37 23.97 -8.71
CA LEU A 221 65.91 24.24 -10.04
C LEU A 221 65.91 25.75 -10.33
N GLU A 222 64.82 26.44 -9.99
CA GLU A 222 64.70 27.90 -10.13
C GLU A 222 65.76 28.63 -9.30
N LEU A 223 65.98 28.20 -8.05
CA LEU A 223 67.05 28.74 -7.21
C LEU A 223 68.43 28.60 -7.86
N ASN A 224 68.77 27.40 -8.35
CA ASN A 224 70.05 27.15 -9.01
C ASN A 224 70.23 27.99 -10.29
N LEU A 225 69.16 28.16 -11.07
CA LEU A 225 69.18 28.99 -12.27
C LEU A 225 69.39 30.46 -11.93
N ASN A 226 68.72 30.97 -10.89
CA ASN A 226 68.91 32.34 -10.42
C ASN A 226 70.34 32.57 -9.92
N GLU A 227 70.91 31.64 -9.14
CA GLU A 227 72.32 31.71 -8.72
C GLU A 227 73.28 31.74 -9.92
N THR A 228 72.99 30.96 -10.96
CA THR A 228 73.77 30.95 -12.20
C THR A 228 73.65 32.28 -12.95
N ILE A 229 72.45 32.85 -13.05
CA ILE A 229 72.21 34.16 -13.66
C ILE A 229 72.96 35.24 -12.90
N ASP A 230 72.91 35.25 -11.57
CA ASP A 230 73.61 36.23 -10.73
C ASP A 230 75.13 36.13 -10.90
N SER A 231 75.67 34.91 -10.97
CA SER A 231 77.09 34.68 -11.25
C SER A 231 77.50 35.23 -12.63
N LEU A 232 76.71 34.93 -13.67
CA LEU A 232 76.96 35.42 -15.03
C LEU A 232 76.82 36.94 -15.14
N LEU A 233 75.87 37.54 -14.41
CA LEU A 233 75.72 39.00 -14.35
C LEU A 233 76.92 39.66 -13.66
N SER A 234 77.43 39.06 -12.58
CA SER A 234 78.65 39.49 -11.91
C SER A 234 79.87 39.41 -12.84
N GLU A 235 80.06 38.29 -13.53
CA GLU A 235 81.12 38.10 -14.51
C GLU A 235 81.03 39.10 -15.66
N LYS A 236 79.83 39.28 -16.24
CA LYS A 236 79.56 40.29 -17.27
C LYS A 236 80.00 41.68 -16.80
N ASN A 237 79.64 42.07 -15.58
CA ASN A 237 79.99 43.39 -15.04
C ASN A 237 81.50 43.54 -14.85
N LEU A 238 82.19 42.50 -14.38
CA LEU A 238 83.65 42.49 -14.26
C LEU A 238 84.33 42.62 -15.63
N LEU A 239 83.83 41.91 -16.64
CA LEU A 239 84.36 42.00 -18.01
C LEU A 239 84.11 43.38 -18.63
N LEU A 240 82.95 43.98 -18.39
CA LEU A 240 82.64 45.35 -18.83
C LEU A 240 83.58 46.37 -18.18
N GLU A 241 83.85 46.25 -16.88
CA GLU A 241 84.81 47.12 -16.20
C GLU A 241 86.23 46.93 -16.76
N ARG A 242 86.64 45.68 -17.02
CA ARG A 242 87.94 45.38 -17.64
C ARG A 242 88.06 45.96 -19.05
N LEU A 243 87.00 45.85 -19.85
CA LEU A 243 86.95 46.46 -21.19
C LEU A 243 87.08 47.99 -21.10
N SER A 244 86.35 48.63 -20.19
CA SER A 244 86.46 50.08 -19.94
C SER A 244 87.88 50.50 -19.57
N VAL A 245 88.60 49.71 -18.76
CA VAL A 245 90.01 49.95 -18.45
C VAL A 245 90.88 49.85 -19.71
N LEU A 246 90.71 48.79 -20.51
CA LEU A 246 91.50 48.59 -21.74
C LEU A 246 91.23 49.66 -22.80
N GLU A 247 89.98 50.13 -22.91
CA GLU A 247 89.62 51.23 -23.79
C GLU A 247 90.33 52.52 -23.37
N ARG A 248 90.36 52.84 -22.07
CA ARG A 248 91.12 53.98 -21.54
C ARG A 248 92.63 53.84 -21.78
N GLU A 249 93.19 52.65 -21.61
CA GLU A 249 94.61 52.38 -21.91
C GLU A 249 94.90 52.56 -23.41
N ARG A 250 94.06 52.01 -24.29
CA ARG A 250 94.15 52.18 -25.74
C ARG A 250 94.12 53.65 -26.13
N ASP A 251 93.18 54.42 -25.58
CA ASP A 251 93.02 55.83 -25.90
C ASP A 251 94.27 56.61 -25.43
N SER A 252 94.77 56.33 -24.23
CA SER A 252 96.03 56.92 -23.74
C SER A 252 97.25 56.57 -24.60
N TRP A 253 97.38 55.33 -25.08
CA TRP A 253 98.43 54.93 -26.00
C TRP A 253 98.29 55.61 -27.36
N THR A 254 97.06 55.75 -27.84
CA THR A 254 96.75 56.44 -29.10
C THR A 254 97.15 57.90 -29.01
N ASP A 255 96.74 58.59 -27.93
CA ASP A 255 97.12 59.97 -27.66
C ASP A 255 98.65 60.13 -27.62
N LYS A 256 99.35 59.24 -26.90
CA LYS A 256 100.81 59.25 -26.84
C LYS A 256 101.48 59.04 -28.20
N CYS A 257 100.99 58.07 -28.99
CA CYS A 257 101.52 57.86 -30.34
C CYS A 257 101.24 59.07 -31.25
N THR A 258 100.09 59.73 -31.10
CA THR A 258 99.78 60.95 -31.86
C THR A 258 100.70 62.11 -31.47
N THR A 259 100.97 62.32 -30.17
CA THR A 259 101.91 63.35 -29.73
C THR A 259 103.32 63.07 -30.22
N ASP A 260 103.80 61.83 -30.09
CA ASP A 260 105.13 61.43 -30.57
C ASP A 260 105.24 61.64 -32.10
N MET A 261 104.18 61.33 -32.84
CA MET A 261 104.12 61.53 -34.29
C MET A 261 104.11 63.02 -34.68
N GLU A 262 103.44 63.88 -33.91
CA GLU A 262 103.46 65.34 -34.09
C GLU A 262 104.83 65.94 -33.75
N GLU A 263 105.49 65.48 -32.69
CA GLU A 263 106.86 65.87 -32.34
C GLU A 263 107.85 65.47 -33.45
N LEU A 264 107.77 64.22 -33.92
CA LEU A 264 108.61 63.73 -35.02
C LEU A 264 108.36 64.49 -36.32
N LYS A 265 107.09 64.80 -36.66
CA LYS A 265 106.76 65.65 -37.80
C LYS A 265 107.37 67.05 -37.65
N SER A 266 107.21 67.68 -36.49
CA SER A 266 107.77 69.01 -36.22
C SER A 266 109.28 69.04 -36.36
N LYS A 267 109.96 67.99 -35.85
CA LYS A 267 111.42 67.84 -35.97
C LYS A 267 111.86 67.55 -37.41
N ASN A 268 111.08 66.77 -38.15
CA ASN A 268 111.32 66.54 -39.57
C ASN A 268 111.18 67.84 -40.37
N ASP A 269 110.15 68.64 -40.08
CA ASP A 269 109.96 69.96 -40.71
C ASP A 269 111.11 70.93 -40.37
N GLU A 270 111.61 70.90 -39.12
CA GLU A 270 112.79 71.68 -38.72
C GLU A 270 114.06 71.25 -39.46
N LEU A 271 114.32 69.94 -39.54
CA LEU A 271 115.45 69.39 -40.30
C LEU A 271 115.34 69.73 -41.79
N GLN A 272 114.13 69.69 -42.35
CA GLN A 272 113.88 70.06 -43.74
C GLN A 272 114.19 71.55 -43.97
N ARG A 273 113.74 72.45 -43.09
CA ARG A 273 114.11 73.89 -43.17
C ARG A 273 115.62 74.11 -43.09
N ASN A 274 116.31 73.40 -42.19
CA ASN A 274 117.77 73.49 -42.06
C ASN A 274 118.46 73.00 -43.33
N LEU A 275 117.99 71.90 -43.92
CA LEU A 275 118.52 71.34 -45.16
C LEU A 275 118.31 72.29 -46.34
N ASP A 276 117.15 72.92 -46.45
CA ASP A 276 116.86 73.92 -47.48
C ASP A 276 117.68 75.20 -47.30
N SER A 277 117.90 75.64 -46.06
CA SER A 277 118.81 76.76 -45.75
C SER A 277 120.26 76.44 -46.12
N LEU A 278 120.74 75.24 -45.83
CA LEU A 278 122.10 74.80 -46.21
C LEU A 278 122.25 74.69 -47.73
N LYS A 279 121.21 74.20 -48.43
CA LYS A 279 121.19 74.18 -49.89
C LYS A 279 121.25 75.60 -50.45
N SER A 280 120.41 76.52 -49.99
CA SER A 280 120.43 77.93 -50.43
C SER A 280 121.80 78.56 -50.20
N GLY A 281 122.38 78.39 -49.00
CA GLY A 281 123.71 78.91 -48.69
C GLY A 281 124.80 78.30 -49.58
N LYS A 282 124.73 77.00 -49.87
CA LYS A 282 125.68 76.32 -50.76
C LYS A 282 125.51 76.75 -52.22
N ASP A 283 124.29 76.96 -52.68
CA ASP A 283 123.99 77.43 -54.03
C ASP A 283 124.44 78.89 -54.21
N GLU A 284 124.25 79.74 -53.20
CA GLU A 284 124.79 81.10 -53.12
C GLU A 284 126.33 81.09 -53.14
N GLU A 285 126.98 80.20 -52.40
CA GLU A 285 128.44 80.03 -52.42
C GLU A 285 128.95 79.54 -53.78
N GLN A 286 128.28 78.55 -54.39
CA GLN A 286 128.62 78.05 -55.72
C GLN A 286 128.43 79.10 -56.81
N THR A 287 127.36 79.88 -56.75
CA THR A 287 127.11 80.97 -57.70
C THR A 287 128.11 82.10 -57.52
N ALA A 288 128.49 82.45 -56.29
CA ALA A 288 129.56 83.41 -56.02
C ALA A 288 130.92 82.92 -56.53
N GLN A 289 131.28 81.65 -56.28
CA GLN A 289 132.51 81.04 -56.83
C GLN A 289 132.51 81.04 -58.36
N LYS A 290 131.38 80.69 -58.97
CA LYS A 290 131.24 80.69 -60.43
C LYS A 290 131.41 82.10 -61.00
N ALA A 291 130.82 83.12 -60.37
CA ALA A 291 130.97 84.51 -60.80
C ALA A 291 132.43 85.00 -60.72
N VAL A 292 133.16 84.64 -59.66
CA VAL A 292 134.60 84.95 -59.52
C VAL A 292 135.43 84.23 -60.58
N LEU A 293 135.13 82.96 -60.87
CA LEU A 293 135.78 82.21 -61.95
C LEU A 293 135.49 82.82 -63.32
N GLU A 294 134.27 83.30 -63.55
CA GLU A 294 133.87 83.90 -64.82
C GLU A 294 134.54 85.27 -65.05
N ASP A 295 134.69 86.08 -64.00
CA ASP A 295 135.42 87.36 -64.05
C ASP A 295 136.94 87.16 -64.27
N THR A 296 137.53 86.14 -63.64
CA THR A 296 138.94 85.78 -63.88
C THR A 296 139.19 85.24 -65.28
N VAL A 297 138.25 84.47 -65.85
CA VAL A 297 138.31 84.05 -67.26
C VAL A 297 138.17 85.25 -68.20
N GLN A 298 137.25 86.17 -67.96
CA GLN A 298 137.09 87.38 -68.79
C GLN A 298 138.32 88.30 -68.76
N THR A 299 138.95 88.48 -67.60
CA THR A 299 140.18 89.29 -67.47
C THR A 299 141.36 88.63 -68.18
N LEU A 300 141.53 87.31 -68.07
CA LEU A 300 142.52 86.56 -68.84
C LEU A 300 142.27 86.64 -70.35
N GLN A 301 141.02 86.57 -70.78
CA GLN A 301 140.65 86.65 -72.20
C GLN A 301 140.93 88.04 -72.80
N LYS A 302 140.65 89.13 -72.06
CA LYS A 302 141.00 90.51 -72.48
C LYS A 302 142.52 90.74 -72.52
N SER A 303 143.27 90.18 -71.57
CA SER A 303 144.74 90.21 -71.56
C SER A 303 145.33 89.48 -72.77
N HIS A 304 144.81 88.30 -73.11
CA HIS A 304 145.27 87.53 -74.27
C HIS A 304 144.95 88.23 -75.61
N GLN A 305 143.79 88.90 -75.71
CA GLN A 305 143.41 89.67 -76.88
C GLN A 305 144.34 90.87 -77.12
N ALA A 306 144.77 91.57 -76.06
CA ALA A 306 145.73 92.68 -76.16
C ALA A 306 147.13 92.23 -76.62
N LEU A 307 147.56 91.03 -76.20
CA LEU A 307 148.84 90.43 -76.59
C LEU A 307 148.89 90.03 -78.07
N LEU A 308 147.75 89.62 -78.65
CA LEU A 308 147.62 89.31 -80.08
C LEU A 308 147.67 90.57 -80.97
N GLU A 309 147.14 91.70 -80.50
CA GLU A 309 147.13 92.98 -81.22
C GLU A 309 148.51 93.66 -81.24
N GLU A 310 149.30 93.50 -80.17
CA GLU A 310 150.68 93.98 -80.10
C GLU A 310 151.63 93.16 -80.99
N GLN A 311 151.36 91.86 -81.14
CA GLN A 311 152.13 90.98 -82.02
C GLN A 311 151.83 91.23 -83.51
N ALA A 312 150.59 91.56 -83.87
CA ALA A 312 150.21 91.87 -85.26
C ALA A 312 150.92 93.12 -85.83
N ASN A 313 151.19 94.14 -85.01
CA ASN A 313 151.86 95.38 -85.46
C ASN A 313 153.39 95.26 -85.58
N LYS A 314 154.01 94.19 -85.04
CA LYS A 314 155.46 93.94 -85.14
C LYS A 314 155.82 93.08 -86.36
N HIS A 315 154.94 92.16 -86.74
CA HIS A 315 155.13 91.24 -87.87
C HIS A 315 154.88 91.88 -89.26
N ALA A 316 154.32 93.10 -89.33
CA ALA A 316 154.11 93.85 -90.58
C ALA A 316 155.38 94.55 -91.12
N THR A 317 156.47 94.62 -90.35
CA THR A 317 157.69 95.38 -90.72
C THR A 317 158.92 94.52 -91.01
N GLU A 318 158.92 93.22 -90.68
CA GLU A 318 160.12 92.36 -90.83
C GLU A 318 159.94 91.14 -91.77
N MET A 319 158.76 90.88 -92.33
CA MET A 319 158.48 89.74 -93.24
C MET A 319 158.48 90.12 -94.74
N GLY A 320 159.47 90.92 -95.16
CA GLY A 320 159.79 91.20 -96.57
C GLY A 320 160.93 90.38 -97.16
N GLN A 321 161.65 89.60 -96.35
CA GLN A 321 162.75 88.70 -96.76
C GLN A 321 162.82 87.61 -95.67
N LEU A 322 162.53 86.32 -95.82
CA LEU A 322 162.41 85.42 -96.94
C LEU A 322 161.59 84.23 -96.43
N VAL A 323 160.48 83.93 -97.10
CA VAL A 323 159.95 82.56 -97.18
C VAL A 323 160.09 82.15 -98.64
N THR A 324 161.20 81.49 -98.95
CA THR A 324 161.17 80.29 -99.77
C THR A 324 161.13 79.11 -98.82
N GLU A 325 160.12 78.26 -99.02
CA GLU A 325 160.23 76.80 -98.83
C GLU A 325 160.25 76.35 -97.36
N GLY A 326 159.33 75.53 -96.87
CA GLY A 326 158.47 74.55 -97.50
C GLY A 326 158.14 73.55 -96.39
N ASN A 327 156.89 73.10 -96.31
CA ASN A 327 156.53 71.70 -96.61
C ASN A 327 157.03 70.69 -95.57
N LEU A 328 156.24 69.78 -94.98
CA LEU A 328 154.90 69.27 -95.25
C LEU A 328 154.64 68.12 -94.23
N LEU A 329 153.41 67.98 -93.69
CA LEU A 329 152.70 66.71 -93.34
C LEU A 329 153.31 65.78 -92.25
N THR A 330 152.60 64.92 -91.48
CA THR A 330 151.25 64.32 -91.56
C THR A 330 150.94 63.48 -90.29
N THR A 331 149.65 63.41 -89.91
CA THR A 331 148.81 62.25 -89.42
C THR A 331 149.28 61.22 -88.38
N GLU A 332 148.30 60.67 -87.62
CA GLU A 332 147.95 59.22 -87.64
C GLU A 332 146.56 58.91 -87.03
N LYS A 333 145.96 57.76 -87.40
CA LYS A 333 144.59 57.26 -87.19
C LYS A 333 144.38 56.17 -86.08
N GLU A 334 143.09 55.86 -85.80
CA GLU A 334 142.40 54.54 -85.59
C GLU A 334 142.87 53.48 -84.55
N ARG A 335 141.91 52.84 -83.80
CA ARG A 335 141.53 51.38 -83.86
C ARG A 335 140.76 50.76 -82.64
N GLN A 336 139.48 50.40 -82.89
CA GLN A 336 138.61 49.21 -82.59
C GLN A 336 138.76 48.14 -81.43
N PHE A 337 137.60 47.47 -81.14
CA PHE A 337 137.22 46.12 -80.56
C PHE A 337 136.89 45.99 -79.04
N GLU A 338 135.80 45.38 -78.50
CA GLU A 338 135.11 44.03 -78.58
C GLU A 338 135.95 42.87 -77.95
N THR A 339 135.63 42.20 -76.83
CA THR A 339 134.69 41.05 -76.65
C THR A 339 134.75 40.44 -75.20
N LEU A 340 133.66 39.80 -74.74
CA LEU A 340 133.53 38.48 -74.04
C LEU A 340 133.54 38.34 -72.48
N LEU A 341 132.41 37.83 -71.94
CA LEU A 341 132.33 36.50 -71.29
C LEU A 341 130.88 35.94 -71.28
N ARG A 342 130.78 34.64 -71.62
CA ARG A 342 129.63 33.72 -71.87
C ARG A 342 129.20 32.97 -70.59
N GLU A 343 127.94 32.55 -70.33
CA GLU A 343 127.07 31.47 -70.92
C GLU A 343 127.25 30.06 -70.24
N PRO A 344 126.46 28.99 -70.51
CA PRO A 344 125.46 28.35 -69.62
C PRO A 344 125.64 26.81 -69.45
N ALA A 345 124.67 26.07 -68.85
CA ALA A 345 124.39 24.61 -69.01
C ALA A 345 123.34 24.08 -67.99
N ASP A 346 122.55 22.99 -68.11
CA ASP A 346 122.00 22.17 -69.23
C ASP A 346 121.17 20.97 -68.63
N LYS A 347 120.11 20.49 -69.35
CA LYS A 347 119.46 19.12 -69.35
C LYS A 347 118.55 18.69 -68.16
N ASN A 348 117.61 17.72 -68.23
CA ASN A 348 117.26 16.63 -69.16
C ASN A 348 115.85 16.07 -68.82
N GLU A 349 115.14 15.47 -69.78
CA GLU A 349 113.97 14.61 -69.55
C GLU A 349 114.32 13.34 -68.74
N GLN A 350 113.38 12.85 -67.90
CA GLN A 350 112.68 11.55 -68.08
C GLN A 350 112.03 11.05 -66.77
N CYS A 351 110.74 10.71 -66.89
CA CYS A 351 109.93 9.75 -66.12
C CYS A 351 110.65 8.93 -65.02
N LYS A 352 110.20 9.08 -63.76
CA LYS A 352 110.03 7.98 -62.80
C LYS A 352 109.20 8.40 -61.58
N GLN A 353 108.12 7.64 -61.39
CA GLN A 353 107.29 7.46 -60.20
C GLN A 353 107.99 7.84 -58.88
N SER A 354 107.39 8.77 -58.13
CA SER A 354 107.64 8.93 -56.70
C SER A 354 106.58 8.12 -55.93
N PHE A 355 107.06 7.49 -54.86
CA PHE A 355 106.36 6.59 -53.96
C PHE A 355 105.50 7.33 -52.91
N GLU A 356 105.32 8.65 -53.03
CA GLU A 356 104.68 9.48 -52.00
C GLU A 356 103.15 9.56 -52.15
N ASP A 357 102.61 9.36 -53.36
CA ASP A 357 101.16 9.37 -53.58
C ASP A 357 100.47 8.06 -53.12
N GLN A 358 101.21 6.98 -52.89
CA GLN A 358 100.64 5.69 -52.46
C GLN A 358 100.50 5.58 -50.93
N GLU A 359 101.34 6.27 -50.17
CA GLU A 359 101.26 6.31 -48.70
C GLU A 359 100.17 7.29 -48.24
N ALA A 360 100.10 8.47 -48.85
CA ALA A 360 99.03 9.45 -48.60
C ALA A 360 97.64 8.91 -49.01
N MET A 361 97.54 8.21 -50.15
CA MET A 361 96.29 7.54 -50.56
C MET A 361 95.94 6.34 -49.67
N SER A 362 96.93 5.62 -49.12
CA SER A 362 96.72 4.50 -48.19
C SER A 362 96.26 5.00 -46.81
N GLU A 363 96.80 6.13 -46.32
CA GLU A 363 96.32 6.76 -45.09
C GLU A 363 94.92 7.35 -45.26
N LEU A 364 94.63 8.02 -46.38
CA LEU A 364 93.28 8.51 -46.68
C LEU A 364 92.28 7.35 -46.81
N ALA A 365 92.66 6.24 -47.46
CA ALA A 365 91.82 5.05 -47.56
C ALA A 365 91.57 4.36 -46.21
N LYS A 366 92.57 4.34 -45.31
CA LYS A 366 92.40 3.84 -43.94
C LYS A 366 91.48 4.75 -43.12
N GLU A 367 91.59 6.07 -43.28
CA GLU A 367 90.74 7.02 -42.56
C GLU A 367 89.30 7.00 -43.08
N ILE A 368 89.10 6.87 -44.38
CA ILE A 368 87.77 6.62 -44.99
C ILE A 368 87.20 5.31 -44.47
N SER A 369 87.98 4.21 -44.46
CA SER A 369 87.51 2.92 -43.93
C SER A 369 87.15 2.96 -42.44
N LYS A 370 87.86 3.76 -41.63
CA LYS A 370 87.49 3.97 -40.21
C LYS A 370 86.19 4.77 -40.08
N LYS A 371 86.01 5.82 -40.90
CA LYS A 371 84.77 6.61 -40.92
C LYS A 371 83.59 5.77 -41.40
N ASP A 372 83.78 4.93 -42.41
CA ASP A 372 82.74 4.01 -42.89
C ASP A 372 82.36 2.99 -41.81
N LYS A 373 83.33 2.40 -41.11
CA LYS A 373 83.07 1.52 -39.95
C LYS A 373 82.33 2.24 -38.83
N TYR A 374 82.72 3.47 -38.52
CA TYR A 374 82.04 4.28 -37.51
C TYR A 374 80.59 4.60 -37.92
N ILE A 375 80.34 4.91 -39.19
CA ILE A 375 79.00 5.11 -39.73
C ILE A 375 78.18 3.81 -39.67
N GLU A 376 78.78 2.66 -40.01
CA GLU A 376 78.13 1.35 -39.90
C GLU A 376 77.76 1.00 -38.44
N GLU A 377 78.67 1.23 -37.49
CA GLU A 377 78.40 1.04 -36.06
C GLU A 377 77.30 1.99 -35.56
N LEU A 378 77.32 3.25 -35.99
CA LEU A 378 76.28 4.23 -35.66
C LEU A 378 74.92 3.82 -36.25
N HIS A 379 74.90 3.34 -37.49
CA HIS A 379 73.69 2.80 -38.13
C HIS A 379 73.17 1.55 -37.41
N ALA A 380 74.05 0.66 -36.96
CA ALA A 380 73.68 -0.53 -36.21
C ALA A 380 73.10 -0.17 -34.83
N ASP A 381 73.66 0.83 -34.14
CA ASP A 381 73.13 1.33 -32.87
C ASP A 381 71.76 2.02 -33.05
N TYR A 382 71.62 2.90 -34.04
CA TYR A 382 70.32 3.50 -34.36
C TYR A 382 69.28 2.47 -34.79
N HIS A 383 69.67 1.45 -35.55
CA HIS A 383 68.76 0.37 -35.94
C HIS A 383 68.30 -0.43 -34.72
N SER A 384 69.23 -0.78 -33.82
CA SER A 384 68.93 -1.50 -32.57
C SER A 384 68.03 -0.68 -31.66
N LYS A 385 68.29 0.63 -31.54
CA LYS A 385 67.47 1.55 -30.74
C LYS A 385 66.06 1.75 -31.33
N ARG A 386 65.95 1.84 -32.65
CA ARG A 386 64.66 1.87 -33.35
C ARG A 386 63.88 0.58 -33.14
N GLN A 387 64.53 -0.57 -33.26
CA GLN A 387 63.90 -1.88 -33.06
C GLN A 387 63.45 -2.06 -31.60
N ALA A 388 64.25 -1.63 -30.62
CA ALA A 388 63.87 -1.65 -29.22
C ALA A 388 62.61 -0.80 -28.96
N LEU A 389 62.57 0.43 -29.48
CA LEU A 389 61.40 1.31 -29.40
C LEU A 389 60.16 0.71 -30.07
N GLU A 390 60.32 0.08 -31.24
CA GLU A 390 59.23 -0.59 -31.95
C GLU A 390 58.68 -1.77 -31.12
N THR A 391 59.55 -2.59 -30.52
CA THR A 391 59.10 -3.68 -29.62
C THR A 391 58.42 -3.16 -28.35
N GLU A 392 58.84 -2.01 -27.82
CA GLU A 392 58.23 -1.39 -26.65
C GLU A 392 56.84 -0.83 -26.98
N GLN A 393 56.70 -0.18 -28.13
CA GLN A 393 55.41 0.28 -28.66
C GLN A 393 54.47 -0.89 -28.90
N ASP A 394 54.94 -1.98 -29.52
CA ASP A 394 54.14 -3.19 -29.73
C ASP A 394 53.69 -3.82 -28.41
N LYS A 395 54.56 -3.87 -27.40
CA LYS A 395 54.18 -4.33 -26.05
C LYS A 395 53.09 -3.42 -25.46
N LYS A 396 53.22 -2.10 -25.61
CA LYS A 396 52.23 -1.15 -25.10
C LYS A 396 50.89 -1.27 -25.82
N VAL A 397 50.90 -1.42 -27.15
CA VAL A 397 49.70 -1.65 -27.96
C VAL A 397 49.03 -2.95 -27.54
N ASN A 398 49.77 -4.04 -27.38
CA ASN A 398 49.22 -5.32 -26.94
C ASN A 398 48.65 -5.24 -25.52
N GLN A 399 49.31 -4.52 -24.61
CA GLN A 399 48.80 -4.29 -23.26
C GLN A 399 47.47 -3.53 -23.31
N LEU A 400 47.40 -2.42 -24.04
CA LEU A 400 46.18 -1.63 -24.21
C LEU A 400 45.06 -2.41 -24.89
N LEU A 401 45.38 -3.27 -25.87
CA LEU A 401 44.40 -4.16 -26.50
C LEU A 401 43.85 -5.19 -25.50
N SER A 402 44.70 -5.73 -24.62
CA SER A 402 44.28 -6.66 -23.58
C SER A 402 43.37 -6.00 -22.54
N GLU A 403 43.70 -4.76 -22.13
CA GLU A 403 42.92 -3.94 -21.21
C GLU A 403 41.57 -3.56 -21.84
N LEU A 404 41.57 -3.10 -23.10
CA LEU A 404 40.34 -2.81 -23.83
C LEU A 404 39.44 -4.04 -23.96
N THR A 405 40.02 -5.21 -24.20
CA THR A 405 39.26 -6.47 -24.33
C THR A 405 38.69 -6.91 -22.97
N SER A 406 39.44 -6.76 -21.88
CA SER A 406 38.96 -7.09 -20.54
C SER A 406 37.86 -6.14 -20.10
N THR A 407 38.04 -4.83 -20.29
CA THR A 407 37.01 -3.80 -20.03
C THR A 407 35.76 -4.04 -20.86
N LYS A 408 35.88 -4.36 -22.15
CA LYS A 408 34.74 -4.69 -23.01
C LYS A 408 33.99 -5.93 -22.50
N ARG A 409 34.71 -6.95 -22.03
CA ARG A 409 34.10 -8.16 -21.44
C ARG A 409 33.33 -7.83 -20.15
N VAL A 410 33.89 -7.00 -19.28
CA VAL A 410 33.23 -6.58 -18.03
C VAL A 410 31.94 -5.81 -18.34
N HIS A 411 32.00 -4.79 -19.21
CA HIS A 411 30.80 -4.06 -19.61
C HIS A 411 29.74 -4.97 -20.24
N GLN A 412 30.15 -5.95 -21.05
CA GLN A 412 29.21 -6.89 -21.66
C GLN A 412 28.56 -7.83 -20.61
N GLN A 413 29.25 -8.16 -19.52
CA GLN A 413 28.68 -8.89 -18.40
C GLN A 413 27.73 -8.03 -17.57
N GLU A 414 28.06 -6.74 -17.36
CA GLU A 414 27.21 -5.79 -16.66
C GLU A 414 25.90 -5.53 -17.42
N ILE A 415 25.96 -5.33 -18.73
CA ILE A 415 24.77 -5.19 -19.58
C ILE A 415 23.86 -6.41 -19.42
N LYS A 416 24.41 -7.63 -19.52
CA LYS A 416 23.63 -8.86 -19.32
C LYS A 416 23.06 -8.96 -17.91
N ALA A 417 23.76 -8.47 -16.89
CA ALA A 417 23.26 -8.46 -15.52
C ALA A 417 22.10 -7.46 -15.35
N LEU A 418 22.22 -6.27 -15.95
CA LEU A 418 21.16 -5.25 -15.95
C LEU A 418 19.92 -5.73 -16.72
N GLU A 419 20.09 -6.37 -17.87
CA GLU A 419 18.99 -6.98 -18.63
C GLU A 419 18.24 -8.02 -17.79
N ARG A 420 18.95 -8.89 -17.05
CA ARG A 420 18.32 -9.85 -16.14
C ARG A 420 17.57 -9.15 -15.00
N LYS A 421 18.17 -8.14 -14.37
CA LYS A 421 17.50 -7.37 -13.30
C LYS A 421 16.22 -6.71 -13.81
N LEU A 422 16.27 -6.08 -14.99
CA LEU A 422 15.12 -5.46 -15.61
C LEU A 422 14.00 -6.47 -15.91
N ASN A 423 14.37 -7.66 -16.38
CA ASN A 423 13.39 -8.71 -16.70
C ASN A 423 12.72 -9.27 -15.44
N ILE A 424 13.49 -9.47 -14.35
CA ILE A 424 12.96 -9.88 -13.04
C ILE A 424 11.99 -8.81 -12.50
N GLU A 425 12.37 -7.54 -12.57
CA GLU A 425 11.52 -6.43 -12.11
C GLU A 425 10.22 -6.34 -12.92
N HIS A 426 10.32 -6.49 -14.24
CA HIS A 426 9.14 -6.52 -15.11
C HIS A 426 8.20 -7.69 -14.77
N GLN A 427 8.75 -8.87 -14.54
CA GLN A 427 7.98 -10.05 -14.13
C GLN A 427 7.31 -9.85 -12.76
N ARG A 428 8.03 -9.28 -11.79
CA ARG A 428 7.49 -8.96 -10.46
C ARG A 428 6.34 -7.94 -10.55
N ASN A 429 6.49 -6.90 -11.36
CA ASN A 429 5.44 -5.90 -11.56
C ASN A 429 4.19 -6.50 -12.23
N ASN A 430 4.37 -7.38 -13.22
CA ASN A 430 3.24 -8.08 -13.83
C ASN A 430 2.53 -9.01 -12.83
N GLN A 431 3.27 -9.77 -12.03
CA GLN A 431 2.68 -10.60 -10.96
C GLN A 431 1.92 -9.74 -9.93
N SER A 432 2.46 -8.58 -9.55
CA SER A 432 1.78 -7.66 -8.63
C SER A 432 0.47 -7.13 -9.23
N LYS A 433 0.47 -6.75 -10.51
CA LYS A 433 -0.74 -6.33 -11.22
C LYS A 433 -1.76 -7.46 -11.36
N GLU A 434 -1.32 -8.66 -11.69
CA GLU A 434 -2.19 -9.84 -11.76
C GLU A 434 -2.84 -10.14 -10.41
N SER A 435 -2.07 -10.10 -9.31
CA SER A 435 -2.60 -10.26 -7.95
C SER A 435 -3.61 -9.16 -7.59
N SER A 436 -3.32 -7.90 -7.94
CA SER A 436 -4.24 -6.78 -7.70
C SER A 436 -5.54 -6.92 -8.49
N HIS A 437 -5.45 -7.27 -9.78
CA HIS A 437 -6.63 -7.55 -10.61
C HIS A 437 -7.40 -8.76 -10.07
N HIS A 438 -6.72 -9.81 -9.63
CA HIS A 438 -7.36 -10.99 -9.05
C HIS A 438 -8.14 -10.63 -7.78
N GLN A 439 -7.55 -9.82 -6.90
CA GLN A 439 -8.23 -9.30 -5.70
C GLN A 439 -9.44 -8.43 -6.07
N GLN A 440 -9.33 -7.54 -7.06
CA GLN A 440 -10.47 -6.75 -7.54
C GLN A 440 -11.59 -7.63 -8.10
N VAL A 441 -11.26 -8.66 -8.88
CA VAL A 441 -12.25 -9.62 -9.40
C VAL A 441 -12.94 -10.36 -8.26
N ILE A 442 -12.19 -10.78 -7.23
CA ILE A 442 -12.79 -11.41 -6.05
C ILE A 442 -13.73 -10.45 -5.33
N ALA A 443 -13.30 -9.21 -5.10
CA ALA A 443 -14.12 -8.18 -4.44
C ALA A 443 -15.41 -7.90 -5.21
N LEU A 444 -15.31 -7.67 -6.52
CA LEU A 444 -16.47 -7.45 -7.39
C LEU A 444 -17.40 -8.67 -7.42
N THR A 445 -16.83 -9.89 -7.40
CA THR A 445 -17.64 -11.12 -7.33
C THR A 445 -18.38 -11.22 -6.00
N GLN A 446 -17.77 -10.79 -4.89
CA GLN A 446 -18.42 -10.75 -3.57
C GLN A 446 -19.52 -9.68 -3.53
N GLU A 447 -19.23 -8.47 -4.02
CA GLU A 447 -20.23 -7.39 -4.12
C GLU A 447 -21.42 -7.82 -4.97
N TRP A 448 -21.19 -8.42 -6.13
CA TRP A 448 -22.26 -8.95 -6.99
C TRP A 448 -23.09 -10.02 -6.28
N LYS A 449 -22.46 -10.92 -5.51
CA LYS A 449 -23.20 -11.91 -4.70
C LYS A 449 -24.03 -11.26 -3.61
N SER A 450 -23.49 -10.26 -2.91
CA SER A 450 -24.23 -9.51 -1.89
C SER A 450 -25.41 -8.73 -2.49
N GLU A 451 -25.22 -8.12 -3.65
CA GLU A 451 -26.28 -7.40 -4.36
C GLU A 451 -27.38 -8.36 -4.83
N SER A 452 -27.01 -9.50 -5.40
CA SER A 452 -27.99 -10.54 -5.79
C SER A 452 -28.76 -11.12 -4.58
N GLN A 453 -28.13 -11.21 -3.40
CA GLN A 453 -28.83 -11.59 -2.18
C GLN A 453 -29.80 -10.51 -1.69
N ARG A 454 -29.45 -9.22 -1.81
CA ARG A 454 -30.36 -8.11 -1.49
C ARG A 454 -31.55 -8.09 -2.43
N GLU A 455 -31.31 -8.22 -3.73
CA GLU A 455 -32.35 -8.25 -4.75
C GLU A 455 -33.31 -9.44 -4.54
N ASN A 456 -32.80 -10.59 -4.13
CA ASN A 456 -33.64 -11.72 -3.72
C ASN A 456 -34.44 -11.42 -2.45
N ALA A 457 -33.85 -10.78 -1.44
CA ALA A 457 -34.51 -10.41 -0.20
C ALA A 457 -35.62 -9.36 -0.42
N ASP A 458 -35.40 -8.43 -1.34
CA ASP A 458 -36.39 -7.43 -1.72
C ASP A 458 -37.51 -8.06 -2.56
N ASN A 459 -37.19 -9.00 -3.44
CA ASN A 459 -38.20 -9.79 -4.15
C ASN A 459 -39.06 -10.64 -3.20
N THR A 460 -38.49 -11.28 -2.17
CA THR A 460 -39.30 -12.01 -1.17
C THR A 460 -40.21 -11.07 -0.38
N LYS A 461 -39.73 -9.89 0.02
CA LYS A 461 -40.59 -8.87 0.67
C LYS A 461 -41.74 -8.44 -0.24
N LEU A 462 -41.47 -8.18 -1.51
CA LEU A 462 -42.50 -7.85 -2.50
C LEU A 462 -43.52 -8.98 -2.63
N GLN A 463 -43.05 -10.23 -2.66
CA GLN A 463 -43.90 -11.41 -2.76
C GLN A 463 -44.78 -11.60 -1.51
N GLU A 464 -44.23 -11.38 -0.31
CA GLU A 464 -44.99 -11.36 0.95
C GLU A 464 -46.05 -10.25 0.95
N GLN A 465 -45.71 -9.07 0.45
CA GLN A 465 -46.62 -7.93 0.37
C GLN A 465 -47.77 -8.19 -0.61
N VAL A 466 -47.49 -8.83 -1.75
CA VAL A 466 -48.50 -9.28 -2.72
C VAL A 466 -49.40 -10.34 -2.11
N VAL A 467 -48.87 -11.32 -1.37
CA VAL A 467 -49.69 -12.33 -0.66
C VAL A 467 -50.60 -11.67 0.38
N LEU A 468 -50.07 -10.71 1.14
CA LEU A 468 -50.85 -9.98 2.15
C LEU A 468 -51.99 -9.17 1.52
N LEU A 469 -51.69 -8.42 0.45
CA LEU A 469 -52.69 -7.67 -0.32
C LEU A 469 -53.73 -8.59 -0.96
N THR A 470 -53.31 -9.75 -1.48
CA THR A 470 -54.23 -10.74 -2.04
C THR A 470 -55.16 -11.31 -0.97
N SER A 471 -54.63 -11.60 0.23
CA SER A 471 -55.45 -12.04 1.37
C SER A 471 -56.42 -10.96 1.83
N GLN A 472 -56.01 -9.69 1.87
CA GLN A 472 -56.91 -8.57 2.19
C GLN A 472 -58.00 -8.39 1.14
N MET A 473 -57.65 -8.48 -0.14
CA MET A 473 -58.61 -8.43 -1.25
C MET A 473 -59.64 -9.55 -1.17
N GLU A 474 -59.21 -10.79 -0.87
CA GLU A 474 -60.12 -11.93 -0.70
C GLU A 474 -61.03 -11.73 0.52
N GLN A 475 -60.49 -11.24 1.64
CA GLN A 475 -61.28 -10.93 2.83
C GLN A 475 -62.33 -9.85 2.56
N MET A 476 -61.95 -8.77 1.88
CA MET A 476 -62.88 -7.71 1.45
C MET A 476 -63.95 -8.26 0.49
N LYS A 477 -63.57 -9.16 -0.41
CA LYS A 477 -64.49 -9.80 -1.36
C LYS A 477 -65.47 -10.74 -0.64
N ASP A 478 -65.02 -11.49 0.35
CA ASP A 478 -65.86 -12.31 1.21
C ASP A 478 -66.79 -11.45 2.07
N GLN A 479 -66.30 -10.32 2.58
CA GLN A 479 -67.11 -9.35 3.32
C GLN A 479 -68.19 -8.73 2.43
N HIS A 480 -67.83 -8.34 1.21
CA HIS A 480 -68.77 -7.79 0.24
C HIS A 480 -69.74 -8.86 -0.29
N LYS A 481 -69.31 -10.12 -0.39
CA LYS A 481 -70.19 -11.26 -0.68
C LYS A 481 -71.17 -11.49 0.47
N LEU A 482 -70.70 -11.35 1.72
CA LEU A 482 -71.54 -11.44 2.92
C LEU A 482 -72.58 -10.32 2.93
N GLU A 483 -72.16 -9.08 2.66
CA GLU A 483 -73.04 -7.92 2.50
C GLU A 483 -74.01 -8.09 1.34
N LEU A 484 -73.58 -8.66 0.20
CA LEU A 484 -74.49 -9.01 -0.90
C LEU A 484 -75.49 -10.10 -0.49
N THR A 485 -75.10 -11.10 0.30
CA THR A 485 -76.06 -12.07 0.88
C THR A 485 -76.96 -11.44 1.94
N GLU A 486 -76.51 -10.45 2.71
CA GLU A 486 -77.36 -9.69 3.64
C GLU A 486 -78.29 -8.72 2.92
N VAL A 487 -77.85 -8.12 1.82
CA VAL A 487 -78.67 -7.28 0.94
C VAL A 487 -79.65 -8.15 0.18
N SER A 488 -79.25 -9.35 -0.27
CA SER A 488 -80.16 -10.38 -0.79
C SER A 488 -81.12 -10.89 0.28
N SER A 489 -80.71 -11.09 1.54
CA SER A 489 -81.64 -11.50 2.60
C SER A 489 -82.59 -10.36 3.01
N ARG A 490 -82.15 -9.10 2.89
CA ARG A 490 -83.02 -7.92 2.96
C ARG A 490 -83.94 -7.79 1.75
N HIS A 491 -83.53 -8.27 0.57
CA HIS A 491 -84.37 -8.32 -0.63
C HIS A 491 -85.29 -9.56 -0.66
N GLU A 492 -84.98 -10.65 0.04
CA GLU A 492 -85.79 -11.89 0.05
C GLU A 492 -87.08 -11.81 0.89
N MET A 493 -87.35 -10.66 1.53
CA MET A 493 -88.71 -10.32 2.02
C MET A 493 -89.59 -9.61 0.97
N VAL A 494 -89.07 -9.38 -0.25
CA VAL A 494 -89.85 -8.90 -1.39
C VAL A 494 -89.39 -9.64 -2.66
N SER A 495 -90.26 -10.50 -3.16
CA SER A 495 -90.25 -11.17 -4.47
C SER A 495 -89.48 -12.49 -4.63
N ASN A 496 -90.25 -13.58 -4.58
CA ASN A 496 -89.96 -14.87 -5.21
C ASN A 496 -89.69 -14.72 -6.71
N SER A 497 -88.58 -15.27 -7.22
CA SER A 497 -88.53 -16.09 -8.44
C SER A 497 -87.15 -16.72 -8.66
N LEU A 498 -87.15 -18.00 -9.03
CA LEU A 498 -86.00 -18.83 -9.40
C LEU A 498 -85.15 -18.21 -10.54
N LEU A 499 -83.83 -18.44 -10.50
CA LEU A 499 -83.06 -19.16 -11.54
C LEU A 499 -81.58 -19.39 -11.13
N GLN A 500 -81.01 -20.45 -11.72
CA GLN A 500 -79.74 -21.14 -11.43
C GLN A 500 -78.47 -20.44 -11.98
N PRO A 501 -77.25 -20.92 -11.62
CA PRO A 501 -75.98 -20.18 -11.70
C PRO A 501 -75.30 -20.28 -13.07
N LEU A 502 -74.53 -19.24 -13.43
CA LEU A 502 -73.67 -19.24 -14.61
C LEU A 502 -72.20 -18.97 -14.25
N SER A 503 -71.37 -19.81 -14.85
CA SER A 503 -69.92 -19.96 -14.72
C SER A 503 -69.12 -18.68 -14.93
N GLY A 504 -67.91 -18.72 -14.37
CA GLY A 504 -66.86 -17.73 -14.61
C GLY A 504 -66.51 -17.56 -16.08
N ALA A 505 -66.25 -16.31 -16.43
CA ALA A 505 -65.56 -15.91 -17.63
C ALA A 505 -64.28 -15.18 -17.20
N GLN A 506 -63.13 -15.82 -17.44
CA GLN A 506 -61.85 -15.12 -17.52
C GLN A 506 -61.95 -14.16 -18.69
N ALA A 507 -62.09 -12.87 -18.40
CA ALA A 507 -61.84 -11.82 -19.38
C ALA A 507 -60.32 -11.74 -19.57
N GLN A 508 -59.83 -12.40 -20.62
CA GLN A 508 -58.57 -12.01 -21.27
C GLN A 508 -58.76 -10.57 -21.77
N LEU A 509 -58.24 -9.59 -21.02
CA LEU A 509 -58.03 -8.27 -21.56
C LEU A 509 -56.80 -8.33 -22.47
N ASN A 510 -57.08 -8.49 -23.76
CA ASN A 510 -56.17 -8.10 -24.83
C ASN A 510 -55.82 -6.62 -24.63
N MET A 511 -54.55 -6.34 -24.29
CA MET A 511 -53.96 -5.01 -24.34
C MET A 511 -53.63 -4.72 -25.81
N ASP A 512 -54.40 -3.82 -26.41
CA ASP A 512 -54.18 -3.32 -27.77
C ASP A 512 -53.06 -2.27 -27.73
N VAL A 513 -51.90 -2.57 -28.35
CA VAL A 513 -50.65 -1.79 -28.30
C VAL A 513 -50.67 -0.56 -29.26
N LEU A 514 -51.85 -0.10 -29.66
CA LEU A 514 -52.03 0.94 -30.67
C LEU A 514 -52.93 2.10 -30.23
N ASP A 515 -53.09 2.32 -28.91
CA ASP A 515 -53.72 3.54 -28.39
C ASP A 515 -52.72 4.72 -28.41
N PRO A 516 -52.97 5.80 -29.18
CA PRO A 516 -52.13 7.00 -29.22
C PRO A 516 -52.00 7.71 -27.86
N ASN A 517 -52.91 7.45 -26.92
CA ASN A 517 -52.89 8.06 -25.60
C ASN A 517 -51.85 7.40 -24.66
N PHE A 518 -51.55 6.11 -24.87
CA PHE A 518 -50.57 5.34 -24.08
C PHE A 518 -49.13 5.80 -24.35
N SER A 519 -48.82 6.20 -25.59
CA SER A 519 -47.49 6.72 -25.95
C SER A 519 -47.19 8.06 -25.28
N MET A 520 -48.21 8.88 -25.04
CA MET A 520 -48.08 10.18 -24.38
C MET A 520 -47.90 10.03 -22.87
N GLU A 521 -48.57 9.04 -22.27
CA GLU A 521 -48.47 8.73 -20.85
C GLU A 521 -47.10 8.10 -20.50
N ILE A 522 -46.55 7.25 -21.38
CA ILE A 522 -45.19 6.71 -21.24
C ILE A 522 -44.13 7.82 -21.35
N GLN A 523 -44.28 8.76 -22.30
CA GLN A 523 -43.38 9.90 -22.42
C GLN A 523 -43.46 10.86 -21.21
N GLN A 524 -44.65 11.04 -20.63
CA GLN A 524 -44.81 11.83 -19.40
C GLN A 524 -44.20 11.15 -18.19
N LEU A 525 -44.29 9.82 -18.10
CA LEU A 525 -43.64 9.03 -17.04
C LEU A 525 -42.11 9.02 -17.18
N GLU A 526 -41.56 9.00 -18.40
CA GLU A 526 -40.12 9.15 -18.64
C GLU A 526 -39.61 10.55 -18.27
N LEU A 527 -40.38 11.60 -18.58
CA LEU A 527 -40.08 12.98 -18.17
C LEU A 527 -40.12 13.15 -16.65
N TYR A 528 -41.12 12.58 -15.99
CA TYR A 528 -41.23 12.60 -14.52
C TYR A 528 -40.09 11.81 -13.85
N ASN A 529 -39.68 10.68 -14.41
CA ASN A 529 -38.54 9.91 -13.91
C ASN A 529 -37.20 10.65 -14.10
N MET A 530 -37.02 11.41 -15.19
CA MET A 530 -35.83 12.24 -15.36
C MET A 530 -35.78 13.41 -14.39
N GLU A 531 -36.92 14.07 -14.12
CA GLU A 531 -37.03 15.14 -13.12
C GLU A 531 -36.72 14.62 -11.71
N HIS A 532 -37.25 13.44 -11.36
CA HIS A 532 -37.00 12.81 -10.06
C HIS A 532 -35.56 12.29 -9.89
N GLN A 533 -34.85 11.97 -10.99
CA GLN A 533 -33.42 11.66 -10.98
C GLN A 533 -32.55 12.92 -10.83
N MET A 534 -32.96 14.05 -11.41
CA MET A 534 -32.31 15.35 -11.23
C MET A 534 -32.38 15.81 -9.78
N ASP A 535 -33.56 15.72 -9.14
CA ASP A 535 -33.73 16.08 -7.72
C ASP A 535 -32.86 15.23 -6.80
N LYS A 536 -32.67 13.94 -7.11
CA LYS A 536 -31.76 13.04 -6.38
C LYS A 536 -30.30 13.45 -6.55
N LEU A 537 -29.88 13.91 -7.73
CA LEU A 537 -28.53 14.40 -7.97
C LEU A 537 -28.28 15.75 -7.29
N GLU A 538 -29.31 16.61 -7.19
CA GLU A 538 -29.21 17.90 -6.52
C GLU A 538 -29.18 17.77 -4.99
N LEU A 539 -29.92 16.80 -4.42
CA LEU A 539 -29.84 16.42 -3.00
C LEU A 539 -28.47 15.79 -2.64
N ALA A 540 -27.89 14.96 -3.52
CA ALA A 540 -26.56 14.40 -3.31
C ALA A 540 -25.44 15.47 -3.40
N ARG A 541 -25.67 16.56 -4.14
CA ARG A 541 -24.74 17.70 -4.21
C ARG A 541 -24.80 18.60 -2.98
N LYS A 542 -25.93 18.60 -2.26
CA LYS A 542 -26.17 19.43 -1.08
C LYS A 542 -25.72 18.78 0.24
N SER A 543 -25.39 17.48 0.23
CA SER A 543 -24.88 16.74 1.40
C SER A 543 -23.34 16.67 1.46
N MET A 544 -22.62 17.47 0.67
CA MET A 544 -21.14 17.46 0.59
C MET A 544 -20.50 18.79 1.00
N SER A 545 -21.24 19.69 1.67
CA SER A 545 -20.76 21.05 1.93
C SER A 545 -21.01 21.57 3.35
N ASP A 546 -21.03 20.71 4.36
CA ASP A 546 -20.98 21.12 5.76
C ASP A 546 -20.21 20.05 6.56
N ASP A 547 -18.92 20.29 6.84
CA ASP A 547 -18.33 20.00 8.15
C ASP A 547 -16.91 20.61 8.27
N ASP A 548 -16.71 21.18 9.45
CA ASP A 548 -15.63 22.01 9.98
C ASP A 548 -14.19 21.52 9.79
N ASP A 549 -13.30 22.44 9.40
CA ASP A 549 -11.89 22.46 9.83
C ASP A 549 -11.44 23.88 10.22
N PRO A 550 -10.60 24.04 11.26
CA PRO A 550 -10.39 25.27 12.03
C PRO A 550 -9.46 26.30 11.34
N PRO A 551 -9.49 27.60 11.75
CA PRO A 551 -8.74 28.64 11.08
C PRO A 551 -7.27 28.63 11.55
N LEU A 552 -6.37 28.06 10.74
CA LEU A 552 -4.94 28.16 10.98
C LEU A 552 -4.30 29.25 10.11
N SER A 553 -3.98 30.33 10.81
CA SER A 553 -2.80 31.18 10.67
C SER A 553 -2.50 31.76 9.29
N LEU A 554 -3.01 32.98 9.15
CA LEU A 554 -2.37 34.16 8.56
C LEU A 554 -0.88 34.27 8.95
N ASP A 555 0.03 33.67 8.18
CA ASP A 555 1.43 34.13 8.09
C ASP A 555 1.94 34.09 6.64
N GLY A 556 1.79 35.25 6.02
CA GLY A 556 2.82 35.96 5.24
C GLY A 556 4.10 35.25 4.80
N SER A 557 4.05 34.14 4.04
CA SER A 557 5.16 33.78 3.16
C SER A 557 4.76 32.88 1.99
N PHE A 558 4.09 33.45 0.99
CA PHE A 558 4.05 32.86 -0.36
C PHE A 558 4.33 33.93 -1.41
N MET A 559 5.61 34.32 -1.48
CA MET A 559 6.20 34.80 -2.72
C MET A 559 7.03 33.65 -3.29
N ASN A 560 6.78 33.31 -4.56
CA ASN A 560 7.38 32.23 -5.37
C ASN A 560 6.72 30.86 -5.10
N HIS A 561 5.92 30.26 -5.97
CA HIS A 561 6.09 30.11 -7.41
C HIS A 561 4.74 30.11 -8.15
N THR A 562 4.71 30.84 -9.26
CA THR A 562 3.82 30.64 -10.40
C THR A 562 3.83 29.17 -10.83
N GLY A 563 2.68 28.47 -10.78
CA GLY A 563 2.56 27.21 -11.52
C GLY A 563 1.56 26.14 -11.05
N SER A 564 0.79 26.31 -9.97
CA SER A 564 -0.09 25.21 -9.50
C SER A 564 -1.48 25.65 -9.02
N ALA A 565 -2.05 26.68 -9.64
CA ALA A 565 -3.44 27.10 -9.39
C ALA A 565 -4.31 27.10 -10.66
N ILE A 566 -3.88 26.41 -11.72
CA ILE A 566 -4.63 26.34 -13.00
C ILE A 566 -5.57 25.13 -13.08
N PHE A 567 -5.29 24.03 -12.38
CA PHE A 567 -6.15 22.85 -12.38
C PHE A 567 -6.82 22.71 -11.01
N ARG A 568 -7.95 23.40 -10.83
CA ARG A 568 -8.76 23.29 -9.60
C ARG A 568 -9.63 22.03 -9.56
N GLU A 569 -9.69 21.24 -10.63
CA GLU A 569 -10.53 20.05 -10.72
C GLU A 569 -9.69 18.80 -11.05
N PRO A 570 -9.66 17.76 -10.18
CA PRO A 570 -8.93 16.51 -10.41
C PRO A 570 -9.28 15.82 -11.75
N THR A 571 -10.51 15.97 -12.21
CA THR A 571 -11.05 15.44 -13.47
C THR A 571 -10.46 16.10 -14.71
N GLU A 572 -10.23 17.42 -14.70
CA GLU A 572 -9.60 18.12 -15.83
C GLU A 572 -8.13 17.70 -16.01
N PHE A 573 -7.43 17.43 -14.90
CA PHE A 573 -6.04 16.99 -14.92
C PHE A 573 -5.89 15.56 -15.49
N GLU A 574 -6.79 14.65 -15.13
CA GLU A 574 -6.82 13.31 -15.72
C GLU A 574 -7.19 13.32 -17.21
N TYR A 575 -8.17 14.15 -17.58
CA TYR A 575 -8.55 14.34 -18.98
C TYR A 575 -7.39 14.88 -19.83
N LEU A 576 -6.69 15.92 -19.34
CA LEU A 576 -5.54 16.50 -20.01
C LEU A 576 -4.38 15.49 -20.13
N ARG A 577 -4.16 14.66 -19.10
CA ARG A 577 -3.14 13.59 -19.12
C ARG A 577 -3.42 12.56 -20.22
N ASN A 578 -4.67 12.14 -20.36
CA ASN A 578 -5.07 11.19 -21.41
C ASN A 578 -4.92 11.80 -22.81
N ILE A 579 -5.32 13.06 -22.99
CA ILE A 579 -5.17 13.76 -24.27
C ILE A 579 -3.70 13.97 -24.65
N LEU A 580 -2.85 14.31 -23.69
CA LEU A 580 -1.40 14.44 -23.90
C LEU A 580 -0.77 13.12 -24.32
N TYR A 581 -1.17 12.01 -23.69
CA TYR A 581 -0.71 10.68 -24.08
C TYR A 581 -1.08 10.36 -25.53
N GLU A 582 -2.35 10.56 -25.90
CA GLU A 582 -2.83 10.35 -27.27
C GLU A 582 -2.13 11.25 -28.30
N TYR A 583 -1.86 12.50 -27.93
CA TYR A 583 -1.09 13.43 -28.75
C TYR A 583 0.37 12.98 -28.96
N MET A 584 1.02 12.45 -27.92
CA MET A 584 2.38 11.90 -28.00
C MET A 584 2.46 10.60 -28.81
N MET A 585 1.38 9.82 -28.81
CA MET A 585 1.23 8.64 -29.66
C MET A 585 0.95 8.99 -31.14
N GLY A 586 0.71 10.26 -31.43
CA GLY A 586 0.56 10.77 -32.80
C GLY A 586 -0.83 10.58 -33.40
N ARG A 587 -1.84 10.28 -32.59
CA ARG A 587 -3.24 10.17 -33.05
C ARG A 587 -3.87 11.56 -33.08
N GLU A 588 -4.58 11.87 -34.17
CA GLU A 588 -5.37 13.11 -34.33
C GLU A 588 -4.67 14.39 -33.84
N THR A 589 -3.37 14.51 -34.10
CA THR A 589 -2.48 15.52 -33.47
C THR A 589 -2.99 16.95 -33.60
N LYS A 590 -3.62 17.30 -34.72
CA LYS A 590 -4.22 18.62 -34.94
C LYS A 590 -5.43 18.89 -34.04
N THR A 591 -6.31 17.91 -33.89
CA THR A 591 -7.50 18.01 -33.03
C THR A 591 -7.09 18.03 -31.57
N LEU A 592 -6.21 17.12 -31.15
CA LEU A 592 -5.72 17.06 -29.77
C LEU A 592 -4.91 18.31 -29.40
N ALA A 593 -4.12 18.89 -30.31
CA ALA A 593 -3.44 20.17 -30.06
C ALA A 593 -4.42 21.32 -29.80
N LYS A 594 -5.58 21.37 -30.50
CA LYS A 594 -6.63 22.36 -30.23
C LYS A 594 -7.24 22.16 -28.85
N VAL A 595 -7.53 20.91 -28.49
CA VAL A 595 -8.13 20.59 -27.18
C VAL A 595 -7.16 20.93 -26.05
N ILE A 596 -5.86 20.56 -26.17
CA ILE A 596 -4.81 20.92 -25.20
C ILE A 596 -4.69 22.45 -25.09
N ALA A 597 -4.64 23.17 -26.20
CA ALA A 597 -4.55 24.63 -26.20
C ALA A 597 -5.78 25.29 -25.54
N THR A 598 -6.96 24.68 -25.68
CA THR A 598 -8.21 25.16 -25.07
C THR A 598 -8.22 24.90 -23.56
N VAL A 599 -7.85 23.68 -23.12
CA VAL A 599 -7.80 23.29 -21.71
C VAL A 599 -6.74 24.10 -20.95
N VAL A 600 -5.59 24.37 -21.58
CA VAL A 600 -4.51 25.18 -20.98
C VAL A 600 -4.73 26.69 -21.20
N ARG A 601 -5.83 27.09 -21.86
CA ARG A 601 -6.23 28.48 -22.13
C ARG A 601 -5.15 29.31 -22.82
N PHE A 602 -4.60 28.79 -23.91
CA PHE A 602 -3.70 29.56 -24.77
C PHE A 602 -4.43 30.72 -25.43
N SER A 603 -3.73 31.85 -25.57
CA SER A 603 -4.21 32.96 -26.40
C SER A 603 -4.33 32.52 -27.87
N ASP A 604 -5.16 33.21 -28.65
CA ASP A 604 -5.38 32.88 -30.07
C ASP A 604 -4.08 32.86 -30.89
N GLU A 605 -3.13 33.72 -30.54
CA GLU A 605 -1.79 33.77 -31.16
C GLU A 605 -0.94 32.54 -30.80
N GLN A 606 -0.96 32.11 -29.54
CA GLN A 606 -0.28 30.89 -29.08
C GLN A 606 -0.91 29.63 -29.68
N MET A 607 -2.25 29.58 -29.78
CA MET A 607 -2.98 28.49 -30.40
C MET A 607 -2.63 28.36 -31.89
N SER A 608 -2.59 29.48 -32.62
CA SER A 608 -2.20 29.51 -34.03
C SER A 608 -0.76 28.99 -34.24
N ASN A 609 0.19 29.42 -33.41
CA ASN A 609 1.58 28.97 -33.46
C ASN A 609 1.77 27.48 -33.15
N VAL A 610 1.00 26.93 -32.20
CA VAL A 610 1.05 25.50 -31.86
C VAL A 610 0.45 24.64 -32.97
N LEU A 611 -0.65 25.09 -33.59
CA LEU A 611 -1.27 24.39 -34.72
C LEU A 611 -0.38 24.41 -35.97
N ALA A 612 0.30 25.53 -36.25
CA ALA A 612 1.27 25.62 -37.34
C ALA A 612 2.46 24.65 -37.16
N LYS A 613 2.92 24.45 -35.91
CA LYS A 613 3.97 23.48 -35.57
C LYS A 613 3.49 22.02 -35.63
N ALA A 614 2.23 21.77 -35.29
CA ALA A 614 1.62 20.44 -35.41
C ALA A 614 1.48 20.03 -36.89
N ASP A 615 1.10 20.97 -37.77
CA ASP A 615 1.01 20.74 -39.21
C ASP A 615 2.40 20.46 -39.85
N THR A 616 3.47 21.13 -39.40
CA THR A 616 4.83 20.87 -39.92
C THR A 616 5.42 19.53 -39.48
N LYS A 617 5.02 19.00 -38.31
CA LYS A 617 5.43 17.66 -37.86
C LYS A 617 4.74 16.53 -38.61
N LEU A 618 3.52 16.75 -39.13
CA LEU A 618 2.81 15.76 -39.94
C LEU A 618 3.45 15.57 -41.33
N VAL A 619 4.05 16.63 -41.87
CA VAL A 619 4.66 16.63 -43.22
C VAL A 619 6.02 15.91 -43.28
N ARG A 620 6.74 15.73 -42.14
CA ARG A 620 8.04 15.04 -42.10
C ARG A 620 7.96 13.50 -42.00
N LYS A 621 6.77 12.92 -42.12
CA LYS A 621 6.56 11.46 -42.05
C LYS A 621 6.08 10.83 -43.37
N PHE A 622 6.33 11.49 -44.50
CA PHE A 622 6.28 10.91 -45.84
C PHE A 622 7.64 11.00 -46.51
#